data_AF-A0A670YDT6-F1
#
_entry.id   AF-A0A670YDT6-F1
#
_cell.length_a   1.000
_cell.length_b   1.000
_cell.length_c   1.000
_cell.angle_alpha   90.00
_cell.angle_beta   90.00
_cell.angle_gamma   90.00
#
_symmetry.space_group_name_H-M   'P 1'
#
loop_
_entity.id
_entity.type
_entity.pdbx_description
1 polymer ?
#
loop_
_entity_poly.entity_id
_entity_poly.type
_entity_poly.pdbx_seq_one_letter_code
_entity_poly.pdbx_strand_id
1 'polypeptide(L)'
;LPLQYCPGGELFDYIIAKDRLAEDEARIFFRQIVAAIAYVHSQGYAHRDLKPENLLIDAEHNLKLIDFGLCAKPRGGLDYHLNTCCGSPAYAAPELIQGKAYIGSEPQYSFLCIDQTNI
;
A
#
# COMPACT_ATOMS: atom_id res chain seq x y z
N LEU A 1 -18.98 7.06 0.47
CA LEU A 1 -19.18 7.25 -0.99
C LEU A 1 -19.39 5.87 -1.59
N PRO A 2 -20.32 5.68 -2.55
CA PRO A 2 -20.49 4.38 -3.20
C PRO A 2 -19.25 4.08 -4.04
N LEU A 3 -18.50 3.04 -3.67
CA LEU A 3 -17.39 2.53 -4.47
C LEU A 3 -17.91 1.71 -5.65
N GLN A 4 -17.14 1.65 -6.73
CA GLN A 4 -17.39 0.72 -7.83
C GLN A 4 -17.32 -0.72 -7.29
N TYR A 5 -18.34 -1.52 -7.57
CA TYR A 5 -18.36 -2.93 -7.15
C TYR A 5 -17.23 -3.70 -7.83
N CYS A 6 -16.45 -4.42 -7.03
CA CYS A 6 -15.33 -5.23 -7.48
C CYS A 6 -15.67 -6.71 -7.23
N PRO A 7 -16.02 -7.49 -8.27
CA PRO A 7 -16.51 -8.86 -8.10
C PRO A 7 -15.43 -9.84 -7.64
N GLY A 8 -14.14 -9.50 -7.81
CA GLY A 8 -13.02 -10.33 -7.37
C GLY A 8 -12.72 -10.22 -5.88
N GLY A 9 -13.43 -9.36 -5.14
CA GLY A 9 -13.29 -9.21 -3.69
C GLY A 9 -11.93 -8.63 -3.29
N GLU A 10 -11.55 -8.88 -2.03
CA GLU A 10 -10.27 -8.44 -1.47
C GLU A 10 -9.12 -9.32 -1.95
N LEU A 11 -7.96 -8.69 -2.22
CA LEU A 11 -6.75 -9.40 -2.62
C LEU A 11 -6.28 -10.37 -1.52
N PHE A 12 -6.52 -10.03 -0.24
CA PHE A 12 -6.23 -10.93 0.88
C PHE A 12 -6.98 -12.26 0.75
N ASP A 13 -8.31 -12.21 0.66
CA ASP A 13 -9.16 -13.40 0.49
C ASP A 13 -8.79 -14.18 -0.76
N TYR A 14 -8.43 -13.47 -1.84
CA TYR A 14 -7.98 -14.09 -3.08
C TYR A 14 -6.70 -14.91 -2.90
N ILE A 15 -5.71 -14.39 -2.18
CA ILE A 15 -4.45 -15.08 -1.89
C ILE A 15 -4.73 -16.29 -0.99
N ILE A 16 -5.54 -16.13 0.06
CA ILE A 16 -5.90 -17.22 0.98
C ILE A 16 -6.62 -18.36 0.24
N ALA A 17 -7.58 -18.04 -0.63
CA ALA A 17 -8.32 -19.02 -1.41
C ALA A 17 -7.42 -19.80 -2.38
N LYS A 18 -6.35 -19.17 -2.89
CA LYS A 18 -5.38 -19.80 -3.79
C LYS A 18 -4.23 -20.52 -3.08
N ASP A 19 -4.08 -20.38 -1.76
CA ASP A 19 -2.92 -20.79 -0.95
C ASP A 19 -1.61 -20.06 -1.34
N ARG A 20 -1.31 -19.98 -2.64
CA ARG A 20 -0.17 -19.25 -3.20
C ARG A 20 -0.47 -18.71 -4.60
N LEU A 21 -0.04 -17.48 -4.86
CA LEU A 21 -0.06 -16.91 -6.21
C LEU A 21 1.08 -17.46 -7.08
N ALA A 22 0.79 -17.71 -8.36
CA ALA A 22 1.83 -17.96 -9.34
C ALA A 22 2.71 -16.71 -9.54
N GLU A 23 3.98 -16.90 -9.85
CA GLU A 23 4.93 -15.78 -9.97
C GLU A 23 4.49 -14.74 -11.01
N ASP A 24 3.95 -15.18 -12.14
CA ASP A 24 3.48 -14.28 -13.20
C ASP A 24 2.30 -13.41 -12.75
N GLU A 25 1.38 -13.99 -11.98
CA GLU A 25 0.23 -13.28 -11.42
C GLU A 25 0.66 -12.31 -10.32
N ALA A 26 1.52 -12.76 -9.41
CA ALA A 26 2.10 -11.93 -8.36
C ALA A 26 2.86 -10.73 -8.95
N ARG A 27 3.59 -10.92 -10.06
CA ARG A 27 4.29 -9.84 -10.77
C ARG A 27 3.33 -8.78 -11.31
N ILE A 28 2.19 -9.19 -11.86
CA ILE A 28 1.17 -8.26 -12.39
C ILE A 28 0.57 -7.44 -11.25
N PHE A 29 0.13 -8.10 -10.18
CA PHE A 29 -0.43 -7.43 -9.00
C PHE A 29 0.58 -6.51 -8.33
N PHE A 30 1.82 -6.95 -8.15
CA PHE A 30 2.87 -6.12 -7.58
C PHE A 30 3.10 -4.84 -8.39
N ARG A 31 3.14 -4.93 -9.72
CA ARG A 31 3.29 -3.76 -10.59
C ARG A 31 2.12 -2.78 -10.43
N GLN A 32 0.90 -3.28 -10.26
CA GLN A 32 -0.28 -2.43 -10.05
C GLN A 32 -0.25 -1.74 -8.67
N ILE A 33 0.18 -2.45 -7.62
CA ILE A 33 0.36 -1.88 -6.27
C ILE A 33 1.38 -0.74 -6.32
N VAL A 34 2.55 -0.98 -6.93
CA VAL A 34 3.59 0.05 -7.07
C VAL A 34 3.09 1.25 -7.88
N ALA A 35 2.37 1.02 -8.98
CA ALA A 35 1.82 2.10 -9.79
C ALA A 35 0.76 2.92 -9.04
N ALA A 36 -0.11 2.26 -8.26
CA ALA A 36 -1.12 2.93 -7.45
C ALA A 36 -0.48 3.83 -6.39
N ILE A 37 0.53 3.33 -5.67
CA ILE A 37 1.23 4.11 -4.64
C ILE A 37 2.05 5.25 -5.24
N ALA A 38 2.76 5.00 -6.34
CA ALA A 38 3.47 6.06 -7.06
C ALA A 38 2.51 7.17 -7.51
N TYR A 39 1.29 6.83 -7.92
CA TYR A 39 0.27 7.81 -8.24
C TYR A 39 -0.16 8.61 -7.01
N VAL A 40 -0.50 7.98 -5.89
CA VAL A 40 -0.88 8.66 -4.63
C VAL A 40 0.23 9.63 -4.19
N HIS A 41 1.49 9.16 -4.22
CA HIS A 41 2.67 9.96 -3.89
C HIS A 41 2.88 11.12 -4.87
N SER A 42 2.65 10.92 -6.17
CA SER A 42 2.72 12.00 -7.17
C SER A 42 1.70 13.11 -6.93
N GLN A 43 0.58 12.81 -6.27
CA GLN A 43 -0.41 13.80 -5.85
C GLN A 43 -0.02 14.51 -4.53
N GLY A 44 1.12 14.12 -3.93
CA GLY A 44 1.62 14.63 -2.66
C GLY A 44 0.91 14.05 -1.44
N TYR A 45 0.25 12.90 -1.56
CA TYR A 45 -0.36 12.19 -0.44
C TYR A 45 0.43 10.92 -0.12
N ALA A 46 0.37 10.44 1.11
CA ALA A 46 0.70 9.05 1.47
C ALA A 46 -0.58 8.32 1.88
N HIS A 47 -0.72 7.05 1.50
CA HIS A 47 -1.91 6.25 1.79
C HIS A 47 -1.96 5.81 3.26
N ARG A 48 -0.83 5.33 3.79
CA ARG A 48 -0.59 4.99 5.21
C ARG A 48 -1.34 3.79 5.79
N ASP A 49 -2.23 3.16 5.03
CA ASP A 49 -2.83 1.86 5.39
C ASP A 49 -2.85 0.90 4.20
N LEU A 50 -1.71 0.80 3.51
CA LEU A 50 -1.57 -0.14 2.41
C LEU A 50 -1.47 -1.57 2.94
N LYS A 51 -2.48 -2.39 2.64
CA LYS A 51 -2.57 -3.80 3.01
C LYS A 51 -3.41 -4.57 1.98
N PRO A 52 -3.23 -5.89 1.83
CA PRO A 52 -4.00 -6.68 0.85
C PRO A 52 -5.52 -6.58 1.00
N GLU A 53 -6.01 -6.33 2.21
CA GLU A 53 -7.43 -6.10 2.54
C GLU A 53 -7.96 -4.80 1.93
N ASN A 54 -7.08 -3.81 1.71
CA ASN A 54 -7.40 -2.52 1.09
C ASN A 54 -7.15 -2.53 -0.43
N LEU A 55 -7.03 -3.69 -1.05
CA LEU A 55 -6.89 -3.87 -2.49
C LEU A 55 -8.03 -4.76 -3.00
N LEU A 56 -8.89 -4.22 -3.86
CA LEU A 56 -9.97 -4.99 -4.49
C LEU A 56 -9.59 -5.42 -5.90
N ILE A 57 -10.07 -6.59 -6.32
CA ILE A 57 -9.90 -7.10 -7.69
C ILE A 57 -11.18 -6.80 -8.50
N ASP A 58 -11.04 -6.04 -9.58
CA ASP A 58 -12.17 -5.71 -10.47
C ASP A 58 -12.50 -6.84 -11.46
N ALA A 59 -13.52 -6.61 -12.30
CA ALA A 59 -14.01 -7.61 -13.26
C ALA A 59 -12.97 -7.95 -14.35
N GLU A 60 -12.02 -7.05 -14.58
CA GLU A 60 -10.93 -7.20 -15.54
C GLU A 60 -9.63 -7.74 -14.90
N HIS A 61 -9.70 -8.21 -13.66
CA HIS A 61 -8.58 -8.75 -12.88
C HIS A 61 -7.49 -7.72 -12.56
N ASN A 62 -7.87 -6.46 -12.39
CA ASN A 62 -6.98 -5.38 -11.96
C ASN A 62 -7.23 -5.00 -10.51
N LEU A 63 -6.16 -4.55 -9.84
CA LEU A 63 -6.23 -4.04 -8.48
C LEU A 63 -6.74 -2.61 -8.43
N LYS A 64 -7.63 -2.35 -7.47
CA LYS A 64 -8.07 -1.03 -7.05
C LYS A 64 -7.71 -0.83 -5.58
N LEU A 65 -6.91 0.19 -5.31
CA LEU A 65 -6.64 0.65 -3.95
C LEU A 65 -7.89 1.32 -3.38
N ILE A 66 -8.28 0.88 -2.18
CA ILE A 66 -9.44 1.38 -1.45
C ILE A 66 -9.01 1.89 -0.07
N ASP A 67 -9.92 2.60 0.59
CA ASP A 67 -9.75 3.14 1.94
C ASP A 67 -8.63 4.21 2.11
N PHE A 68 -8.92 5.39 1.55
CA PHE A 68 -8.10 6.59 1.72
C PHE A 68 -8.35 7.30 3.07
N GLY A 69 -8.99 6.65 4.05
CA GLY A 69 -9.38 7.26 5.32
C GLY A 69 -8.20 7.72 6.18
N LEU A 70 -7.04 7.09 5.97
CA LEU A 70 -5.78 7.48 6.59
C LEU A 70 -4.86 8.25 5.63
N CYS A 71 -5.30 8.65 4.44
CA CYS A 71 -4.45 9.44 3.55
C CYS A 71 -4.12 10.81 4.14
N ALA A 72 -2.84 11.19 4.09
CA ALA A 72 -2.39 12.48 4.60
C ALA A 72 -1.53 13.22 3.57
N LYS A 73 -1.74 14.54 3.49
CA LYS A 73 -0.82 15.44 2.81
C LYS A 73 0.17 15.99 3.84
N PRO A 74 1.46 15.80 3.65
CA PRO A 74 2.47 16.33 4.55
C PRO A 74 2.58 17.84 4.44
N ARG A 75 2.79 18.50 5.58
CA ARG A 75 2.94 19.96 5.61
C ARG A 75 4.30 20.44 5.05
N GLY A 76 5.29 19.55 4.93
CA GLY A 76 6.65 19.87 4.47
C GLY A 76 7.09 19.24 3.15
N GLY A 77 6.19 18.62 2.38
CA GLY A 77 6.56 17.78 1.22
C GLY A 77 6.94 16.36 1.63
N LEU A 78 7.20 15.45 0.68
CA LEU A 78 7.46 14.00 0.91
C LEU A 78 8.68 13.68 1.80
N ASP A 79 9.44 14.69 2.21
CA ASP A 79 10.65 14.59 3.03
C ASP A 79 10.41 14.91 4.53
N TYR A 80 9.16 15.08 4.97
CA TYR A 80 8.82 15.57 6.33
C TYR A 80 8.19 14.51 7.22
N HIS A 81 9.00 13.84 8.04
CA HIS A 81 8.59 12.75 8.92
C HIS A 81 7.32 13.05 9.76
N LEU A 82 6.33 12.18 9.63
CA LEU A 82 5.09 12.12 10.38
C LEU A 82 5.34 11.31 11.65
N ASN A 83 5.41 12.00 12.79
CA ASN A 83 5.65 11.39 14.10
C ASN A 83 4.45 10.58 14.66
N THR A 84 3.44 10.28 13.84
CA THR A 84 2.21 9.61 14.29
C THR A 84 2.16 8.19 13.73
N CYS A 85 2.32 7.18 14.59
CA CYS A 85 2.07 5.78 14.22
C CYS A 85 0.58 5.61 13.87
N CYS A 86 0.26 5.51 12.59
CA CYS A 86 -1.07 5.21 12.06
C CYS A 86 -0.90 4.14 10.98
N GLY A 87 -1.78 3.14 10.96
CA GLY A 87 -1.70 2.00 10.04
C GLY A 87 -1.67 0.65 10.76
N SER A 88 -1.82 -0.42 10.00
CA SER A 88 -1.88 -1.80 10.51
C SER A 88 -0.47 -2.32 10.89
N PRO A 89 -0.14 -2.56 12.19
CA PRO A 89 1.23 -2.86 12.63
C PRO A 89 1.83 -4.14 12.05
N ALA A 90 0.98 -5.08 11.62
CA ALA A 90 1.40 -6.36 11.05
C ALA A 90 2.05 -6.23 9.66
N TYR A 91 1.79 -5.13 8.95
CA TYR A 91 2.33 -4.86 7.61
C TYR A 91 3.39 -3.74 7.64
N ALA A 92 3.73 -3.27 8.84
CA ALA A 92 4.84 -2.34 9.05
C ALA A 92 6.16 -3.09 8.98
N ALA A 93 7.12 -2.48 8.30
CA ALA A 93 8.48 -3.00 8.27
C ALA A 93 9.02 -3.09 9.73
N PRO A 94 9.80 -4.12 10.09
CA PRO A 94 10.22 -4.34 11.47
C PRO A 94 11.00 -3.15 12.08
N GLU A 95 11.66 -2.32 11.26
CA GLU A 95 12.34 -1.08 11.64
C GLU A 95 11.40 0.07 12.02
N LEU A 96 10.19 0.12 11.45
CA LEU A 96 9.12 1.07 11.81
C LEU A 96 8.63 0.83 13.23
N ILE A 97 8.40 -0.44 13.56
CA ILE A 97 7.97 -0.89 14.89
C ILE A 97 9.04 -0.53 15.93
N GLN A 98 10.32 -0.46 15.52
CA GLN A 98 11.45 -0.08 16.36
C GLN A 98 11.75 1.43 16.39
N GLY A 99 11.03 2.26 15.63
CA GLY A 99 11.23 3.72 15.59
C GLY A 99 12.57 4.16 14.99
N LYS A 100 13.17 3.37 14.09
CA LYS A 100 14.44 3.70 13.44
C LYS A 100 14.23 4.47 12.14
N ALA A 101 15.06 5.48 11.89
CA ALA A 101 15.13 6.17 10.60
C ALA A 101 15.67 5.22 9.52
N TYR A 102 15.07 5.22 8.33
CA TYR A 102 15.43 4.35 7.21
C TYR A 102 15.91 5.17 6.00
N ILE A 103 16.61 4.49 5.08
CA ILE A 103 17.04 5.03 3.78
C ILE A 103 16.25 4.27 2.70
N GLY A 104 15.44 4.97 1.90
CA GLY A 104 14.50 4.39 0.92
C GLY A 104 15.10 3.69 -0.30
N SER A 105 16.34 3.18 -0.21
CA SER A 105 17.08 2.62 -1.34
C SER A 105 16.92 1.11 -1.54
N GLU A 106 16.23 0.36 -0.66
CA GLU A 106 15.97 -1.08 -0.89
C GLU A 106 14.67 -1.32 -1.70
N PRO A 107 14.77 -1.72 -2.98
CA PRO A 107 13.69 -1.54 -3.97
C PRO A 107 12.45 -2.44 -3.79
N GLN A 108 12.52 -3.48 -2.96
CA GLN A 108 11.44 -4.46 -2.82
C GLN A 108 10.49 -4.14 -1.66
N TYR A 109 10.96 -3.41 -0.65
CA TYR A 109 10.19 -2.98 0.51
C TYR A 109 10.13 -1.45 0.65
N SER A 110 10.99 -0.70 -0.05
CA SER A 110 11.08 0.75 0.11
C SER A 110 9.77 1.45 -0.19
N PHE A 111 8.98 1.07 -1.19
CA PHE A 111 7.76 1.82 -1.54
C PHE A 111 6.60 1.62 -0.55
N LEU A 112 6.38 0.38 -0.10
CA LEU A 112 5.41 0.09 0.97
C LEU A 112 5.89 0.71 2.28
N CYS A 113 7.19 0.62 2.57
CA CYS A 113 7.77 1.22 3.74
C CYS A 113 7.72 2.75 3.68
N ILE A 114 8.00 3.40 2.53
CA ILE A 114 7.86 4.84 2.30
C ILE A 114 6.42 5.24 2.59
N ASP A 115 5.43 4.55 2.04
CA ASP A 115 4.02 4.88 2.30
C ASP A 115 3.63 4.80 3.79
N GLN A 116 4.31 3.96 4.58
CA GLN A 116 4.05 3.76 6.01
C GLN A 116 4.97 4.54 6.97
N THR A 117 6.18 4.89 6.55
CA THR A 117 7.22 5.63 7.32
C THR A 117 7.21 7.11 7.03
N ASN A 118 6.90 7.46 5.80
CA ASN A 118 7.06 8.78 5.27
C ASN A 118 5.76 9.22 4.58
N ILE A 119 5.18 10.26 5.16
CA ILE A 119 5.90 11.48 4.83
C ILE A 119 6.80 11.83 5.98
#